data_AF-A0A6L8TXL8-F1
#
_entry.id   AF-A0A6L8TXL8-F1
#
_cell.length_a   1.000
_cell.length_b   1.000
_cell.length_c   1.000
_cell.angle_alpha   90.00
_cell.angle_beta   90.00
_cell.angle_gamma   90.00
#
_symmetry.space_group_name_H-M   'P 1'
#
loop_
_entity.id
_entity.type
_entity.pdbx_description
1 polymer ?
#
loop_
_entity_poly.entity_id
_entity_poly.type
_entity_poly.pdbx_seq_one_letter_code
_entity_poly.pdbx_strand_id
1 'polypeptide(L)'
;MNPVDFYLSDPWLNPFRKIIESRIKKCRAKESELSGDGELKDFAIGHFYYGLHRDGDGWVFREYAPNAEKIFLTGVFSGWKEKSAYRMSRINRDGDWEIRLPSGALNHGDLYKLSVHWKGGRGERIPSYATRLVQDDITKIFSAQVWCPE
;
A
#
# COMPACT_ATOMS: atom_id res chain seq x y z
N MET A 1 28.15 -8.18 -8.67
CA MET A 1 28.54 -7.85 -10.07
C MET A 1 29.70 -6.86 -10.05
N ASN A 2 30.91 -7.30 -10.39
CA ASN A 2 32.00 -6.38 -10.70
C ASN A 2 31.54 -5.51 -11.88
N PRO A 3 31.64 -4.18 -11.81
CA PRO A 3 31.29 -3.36 -12.95
C PRO A 3 32.28 -3.72 -14.05
N VAL A 4 31.83 -4.49 -15.04
CA VAL A 4 32.50 -4.47 -16.34
C VAL A 4 32.35 -3.02 -16.75
N ASP A 5 33.49 -2.35 -16.84
CA ASP A 5 33.59 -0.96 -17.21
C ASP A 5 32.84 -0.74 -18.52
N PHE A 6 31.60 -0.28 -18.45
CA PHE A 6 30.66 -0.15 -19.58
C PHE A 6 31.22 0.75 -20.69
N TYR A 7 32.17 1.61 -20.35
CA TYR A 7 32.93 2.45 -21.26
C TYR A 7 34.04 1.71 -22.04
N LEU A 8 34.42 0.50 -21.62
CA LEU A 8 35.24 -0.41 -22.43
C LEU A 8 34.40 -1.09 -23.52
N SER A 9 33.12 -1.34 -23.24
CA SER A 9 32.17 -1.91 -24.20
C SER A 9 31.65 -0.88 -25.21
N ASP A 10 31.51 0.39 -24.79
CA ASP A 10 31.15 1.51 -25.67
C ASP A 10 31.96 2.79 -25.34
N PRO A 11 32.98 3.12 -26.13
CA PRO A 11 33.80 4.32 -25.94
C PRO A 11 33.02 5.64 -26.00
N TRP A 12 31.85 5.69 -26.64
CA TRP A 12 31.02 6.90 -26.74
C TRP A 12 30.41 7.31 -25.40
N LEU A 13 30.43 6.40 -24.40
CA LEU A 13 29.97 6.69 -23.05
C LEU A 13 31.02 7.41 -22.19
N ASN A 14 32.28 7.50 -22.64
CA ASN A 14 33.38 8.12 -21.88
C ASN A 14 33.08 9.56 -21.41
N PRO A 15 32.53 10.47 -22.25
CA PRO A 15 32.17 11.82 -21.81
C PRO A 15 31.15 11.85 -20.67
N PHE A 16 30.38 10.77 -20.48
CA PHE A 16 29.32 10.67 -19.47
C PHE A 16 29.71 9.78 -18.28
N ARG A 17 30.95 9.28 -18.21
CA ARG A 17 31.40 8.35 -17.18
C ARG A 17 31.01 8.79 -15.76
N LYS A 18 31.32 10.04 -15.40
CA LYS A 18 31.06 10.60 -14.06
C LYS A 18 29.58 10.52 -13.66
N ILE A 19 28.66 10.82 -14.58
CA ILE A 19 27.23 10.77 -14.27
C ILE A 19 26.72 9.33 -14.18
N ILE A 20 27.25 8.43 -15.01
CA ILE A 20 26.89 7.01 -14.98
C ILE A 20 27.35 6.37 -13.65
N GLU A 21 28.61 6.59 -13.26
CA GLU A 21 29.14 6.10 -11.98
C GLU A 21 28.34 6.65 -10.78
N SER A 22 27.99 7.95 -10.81
CA SER A 22 27.16 8.56 -9.78
C SER A 22 25.79 7.88 -9.66
N ARG A 23 25.14 7.56 -10.78
CA ARG A 23 23.84 6.86 -10.81
C ARG A 23 23.95 5.45 -10.27
N ILE A 24 24.97 4.69 -10.67
CA ILE A 24 25.23 3.34 -10.17
C ILE A 24 25.44 3.36 -8.66
N LYS A 25 26.25 4.30 -8.14
CA LYS A 25 26.48 4.45 -6.71
C LYS A 25 25.17 4.74 -5.96
N LYS A 26 24.34 5.65 -6.48
CA LYS A 26 23.02 5.96 -5.88
C LYS A 26 22.09 4.76 -5.89
N CYS A 27 22.04 4.01 -6.99
CA CYS A 27 21.23 2.81 -7.13
C CYS A 27 21.63 1.74 -6.10
N ARG A 28 22.93 1.42 -6.00
CA ARG A 28 23.43 0.45 -5.02
C ARG A 28 23.22 0.89 -3.58
N ALA A 29 23.41 2.19 -3.30
CA ALA A 29 23.15 2.74 -1.97
C ALA A 29 21.67 2.61 -1.59
N LYS A 30 20.76 2.92 -2.52
CA LYS A 30 19.32 2.77 -2.29
C LYS A 30 18.91 1.31 -2.15
N GLU A 31 19.47 0.41 -2.97
CA GLU A 31 19.25 -1.04 -2.84
C GLU A 31 19.62 -1.53 -1.44
N SER A 32 20.81 -1.17 -0.95
CA SER A 32 21.28 -1.53 0.40
C SER A 32 20.44 -0.89 1.51
N GLU A 33 19.96 0.34 1.31
CA GLU A 33 19.06 1.02 2.26
C GLU A 33 17.71 0.29 2.37
N LEU A 34 17.13 -0.11 1.23
CA LEU A 34 15.82 -0.77 1.19
C LEU A 34 15.88 -2.22 1.68
N SER A 35 16.96 -2.94 1.37
CA SER A 35 17.12 -4.33 1.78
C SER A 35 17.43 -4.46 3.27
N GLY A 36 18.04 -3.44 3.88
CA GLY A 36 18.55 -3.54 5.26
C GLY A 36 19.51 -4.73 5.38
N ASP A 37 19.25 -5.59 6.36
CA ASP A 37 19.99 -6.85 6.58
C ASP A 37 19.48 -8.02 5.71
N GLY A 38 18.38 -7.84 4.96
CA GLY A 38 17.74 -8.87 4.12
C GLY A 38 18.00 -8.70 2.62
N GLU A 39 17.15 -9.32 1.80
CA GLU A 39 17.19 -9.17 0.34
C GLU A 39 16.15 -8.16 -0.16
N LEU A 40 16.37 -7.53 -1.32
CA LEU A 40 15.43 -6.56 -1.90
C LEU A 40 14.02 -7.17 -2.13
N LYS A 41 13.93 -8.48 -2.38
CA LYS A 41 12.65 -9.19 -2.54
C LYS A 41 11.82 -9.15 -1.25
N ASP A 42 12.47 -9.16 -0.08
CA ASP A 42 11.82 -9.14 1.23
C ASP A 42 11.23 -7.76 1.53
N PHE A 43 11.81 -6.70 0.95
CA PHE A 43 11.20 -5.36 0.94
C PHE A 43 10.01 -5.27 -0.05
N ALA A 44 10.09 -5.96 -1.20
CA ALA A 44 9.12 -5.86 -2.29
C ALA A 44 7.78 -6.60 -2.05
N ILE A 45 7.61 -7.27 -0.90
CA ILE A 45 6.41 -8.04 -0.55
C ILE A 45 5.38 -7.25 0.27
N GLY A 46 5.44 -5.91 0.25
CA GLY A 46 4.54 -5.05 1.03
C GLY A 46 3.03 -5.31 0.82
N HIS A 47 2.62 -5.83 -0.35
CA HIS A 47 1.24 -6.21 -0.64
C HIS A 47 0.73 -7.41 0.16
N PHE A 48 1.60 -8.22 0.75
CA PHE A 48 1.20 -9.26 1.72
C PHE A 48 0.94 -8.69 3.12
N TYR A 49 1.44 -7.49 3.41
CA TYR A 49 1.30 -6.84 4.71
C TYR A 49 0.18 -5.78 4.71
N TYR A 50 0.18 -4.90 3.70
CA TYR A 50 -0.81 -3.84 3.51
C TYR A 50 -2.00 -4.30 2.65
N GLY A 51 -3.12 -3.61 2.79
CA GLY A 51 -4.38 -3.99 2.15
C GLY A 51 -5.23 -4.89 3.04
N LEU A 52 -6.26 -5.50 2.46
CA LEU A 52 -7.21 -6.37 3.16
C LEU A 52 -6.80 -7.84 2.98
N HIS A 53 -6.62 -8.54 4.11
CA HIS A 53 -6.19 -9.93 4.13
C HIS A 53 -7.03 -10.75 5.09
N ARG A 54 -7.09 -12.06 4.80
CA ARG A 54 -7.52 -13.06 5.79
C ARG A 54 -6.45 -13.18 6.87
N ASP A 55 -6.89 -13.26 8.11
CA ASP A 55 -6.01 -13.46 9.27
C ASP A 55 -6.64 -14.49 10.21
N GLY A 56 -6.28 -15.76 10.01
CA GLY A 56 -7.01 -16.90 10.55
C GLY A 56 -8.48 -16.88 10.12
N ASP A 57 -9.36 -16.95 11.11
CA ASP A 57 -10.81 -16.85 10.88
C ASP A 57 -11.27 -15.41 10.66
N GLY A 58 -10.45 -14.40 10.97
CA GLY A 58 -10.81 -12.99 10.83
C GLY A 58 -10.28 -12.32 9.57
N TRP A 59 -10.33 -10.99 9.62
CA TRP A 59 -9.74 -10.09 8.64
C TRP A 59 -8.76 -9.15 9.31
N VAL A 60 -7.72 -8.78 8.58
CA VAL A 60 -6.86 -7.66 8.91
C VAL A 60 -6.81 -6.70 7.73
N PHE A 61 -6.92 -5.40 8.01
CA PHE A 61 -6.71 -4.36 7.02
C PHE A 61 -5.63 -3.39 7.50
N ARG A 62 -4.65 -3.10 6.63
CA ARG A 62 -3.57 -2.14 6.92
C ARG A 62 -3.41 -1.12 5.82
N GLU A 63 -3.09 0.12 6.21
CA GLU A 63 -2.82 1.23 5.30
C GLU A 63 -1.75 2.15 5.88
N TYR A 64 -0.87 2.65 5.02
CA TYR A 64 0.10 3.68 5.39
C TYR A 64 -0.49 5.06 5.11
N ALA A 65 -0.76 5.82 6.16
CA ALA A 65 -1.37 7.15 6.10
C ALA A 65 -0.80 8.06 7.20
N PRO A 66 0.44 8.58 7.03
CA PRO A 66 1.18 9.31 8.06
C PRO A 66 0.51 10.61 8.51
N ASN A 67 -0.26 11.24 7.63
CA ASN A 67 -0.90 12.54 7.89
C ASN A 67 -2.38 12.41 8.28
N ALA A 68 -2.90 11.18 8.42
CA ALA A 68 -4.25 10.97 8.88
C ALA A 68 -4.36 11.19 10.40
N GLU A 69 -5.49 11.75 10.84
CA GLU A 69 -5.88 11.86 12.23
C GLU A 69 -6.86 10.75 12.64
N LYS A 70 -7.70 10.30 11.71
CA LYS A 70 -8.65 9.19 11.89
C LYS A 70 -8.87 8.49 10.55
N ILE A 71 -9.04 7.16 10.60
CA ILE A 71 -9.42 6.37 9.44
C ILE A 71 -10.54 5.42 9.83
N PHE A 72 -11.53 5.30 8.96
CA PHE A 72 -12.60 4.31 9.06
C PHE A 72 -12.67 3.49 7.78
N LEU A 73 -12.90 2.19 7.94
CA LEU A 73 -13.35 1.34 6.83
C LEU A 73 -14.86 1.57 6.65
N THR A 74 -15.27 1.99 5.46
CA THR A 74 -16.69 2.21 5.14
C THR A 74 -17.08 1.38 3.93
N GLY A 75 -18.32 0.89 3.90
CA GLY A 75 -18.77 0.03 2.81
C GLY A 75 -20.18 -0.49 3.02
N VAL A 76 -20.55 -1.51 2.26
CA VAL A 76 -21.87 -2.17 2.34
C VAL A 76 -22.20 -2.58 3.78
N PHE A 77 -21.28 -3.27 4.46
CA PHE A 77 -21.38 -3.71 5.86
C PHE A 77 -21.60 -2.57 6.89
N SER A 78 -21.17 -1.34 6.57
CA SER A 78 -21.36 -0.18 7.44
C SER A 78 -22.52 0.71 7.01
N GLY A 79 -23.17 0.39 5.89
CA GLY A 79 -24.16 1.25 5.22
C GLY A 79 -23.55 2.56 4.75
N TRP A 80 -22.29 2.53 4.29
CA TRP A 80 -21.51 3.70 3.86
C TRP A 80 -21.39 4.81 4.91
N LYS A 81 -21.42 4.43 6.19
CA LYS A 81 -21.28 5.35 7.33
C LYS A 81 -20.05 5.01 8.16
N GLU A 82 -19.44 6.05 8.75
CA GLU A 82 -18.40 5.90 9.77
C GLU A 82 -19.04 5.30 11.02
N LYS A 83 -18.58 4.10 11.41
CA LYS A 83 -18.98 3.45 12.66
C LYS A 83 -17.74 3.14 13.48
N SER A 84 -17.86 3.27 14.80
CA SER A 84 -16.76 2.98 15.74
C SER A 84 -16.19 1.56 15.57
N ALA A 85 -17.05 0.58 15.26
CA ALA A 85 -16.65 -0.81 15.02
C ALA A 85 -15.69 -1.00 13.83
N TYR A 86 -15.62 -0.02 12.91
CA TYR A 86 -14.76 -0.04 11.73
C TYR A 86 -13.70 1.07 11.76
N ARG A 87 -13.44 1.67 12.93
CA ARG A 87 -12.38 2.66 13.10
C ARG A 87 -11.02 1.96 13.19
N MET A 88 -10.06 2.40 12.38
CA MET A 88 -8.69 1.89 12.44
C MET A 88 -7.91 2.51 13.62
N SER A 89 -6.89 1.78 14.06
CA SER A 89 -5.95 2.21 15.08
C SER A 89 -4.59 2.47 14.44
N ARG A 90 -3.98 3.61 14.75
CA ARG A 90 -2.58 3.86 14.41
C ARG A 90 -1.69 2.97 15.28
N ILE A 91 -0.84 2.15 14.66
CA ILE A 91 -0.01 1.16 15.35
C ILE A 91 1.45 1.60 15.52
N ASN A 92 1.88 2.65 14.82
CA ASN A 92 3.21 3.26 15.01
C ASN A 92 3.24 4.77 14.72
N ARG A 93 4.41 5.37 14.97
CA ARG A 93 4.63 6.80 14.75
C ARG A 93 4.78 7.14 13.25
N ASP A 94 5.23 6.18 12.45
CA ASP A 94 5.55 6.40 11.04
C ASP A 94 4.32 6.62 10.18
N GLY A 95 3.20 5.98 10.48
CA GLY A 95 1.97 6.18 9.71
C GLY A 95 1.10 4.97 9.50
N ASP A 96 1.41 3.85 10.13
CA ASP A 96 0.66 2.61 9.88
C ASP A 96 -0.62 2.57 10.69
N TRP A 97 -1.69 2.23 9.99
CA TRP A 97 -3.01 2.02 10.55
C TRP A 97 -3.40 0.57 10.38
N GLU A 98 -4.00 -0.03 11.40
CA GLU A 98 -4.51 -1.40 11.37
C GLU A 98 -5.95 -1.45 11.91
N ILE A 99 -6.74 -2.35 11.36
CA ILE A 99 -7.94 -2.87 11.99
C ILE A 99 -8.01 -4.39 11.82
N ARG A 100 -8.44 -5.06 12.88
CA ARG A 100 -8.76 -6.49 12.88
C ARG A 100 -10.26 -6.67 13.06
N LEU A 101 -10.86 -7.52 12.26
CA LEU A 101 -12.30 -7.73 12.22
C LEU A 101 -12.63 -9.23 12.32
N PRO A 102 -13.77 -9.60 12.93
CA PRO A 102 -14.22 -10.99 12.97
C PRO A 102 -14.60 -11.51 11.58
N SER A 103 -14.68 -12.83 11.44
CA SER A 103 -14.95 -13.55 10.18
C SER A 103 -16.11 -12.97 9.37
N GLY A 104 -17.26 -12.79 10.02
CA GLY A 104 -18.50 -12.31 9.41
C GLY A 104 -18.63 -10.81 9.27
N ALA A 105 -17.58 -10.03 9.53
CA ALA A 105 -17.63 -8.57 9.38
C ALA A 105 -17.67 -8.12 7.91
N LEU A 106 -17.05 -8.89 7.01
CA LEU A 106 -16.91 -8.61 5.59
C LEU A 106 -17.22 -9.86 4.79
N ASN A 107 -17.90 -9.71 3.65
CA ASN A 107 -18.23 -10.79 2.73
C ASN A 107 -17.54 -10.60 1.40
N HIS A 108 -17.25 -11.71 0.70
CA HIS A 108 -16.83 -11.66 -0.70
C HIS A 108 -17.81 -10.81 -1.51
N GLY A 109 -17.28 -9.89 -2.31
CA GLY A 109 -18.07 -9.01 -3.16
C GLY A 109 -18.50 -7.69 -2.52
N ASP A 110 -18.34 -7.52 -1.20
CA ASP A 110 -18.65 -6.27 -0.52
C ASP A 110 -17.83 -5.11 -1.09
N LEU A 111 -18.51 -4.00 -1.39
CA LEU A 111 -17.85 -2.77 -1.81
C LEU A 111 -17.45 -1.95 -0.58
N TYR A 112 -16.24 -1.38 -0.62
CA TYR A 112 -15.70 -0.59 0.47
C TYR A 112 -14.72 0.50 0.01
N LYS A 113 -14.50 1.47 0.91
CA LYS A 113 -13.54 2.58 0.81
C LYS A 113 -12.99 2.90 2.21
N LEU A 114 -12.04 3.82 2.24
CA LEU A 114 -11.57 4.47 3.47
C LEU A 114 -12.22 5.83 3.60
N SER A 115 -12.75 6.16 4.78
CA SER A 115 -12.98 7.55 5.17
C SER A 115 -11.78 8.05 5.97
N VAL A 116 -10.99 8.94 5.39
CA VAL A 116 -9.76 9.47 5.97
C VAL A 116 -9.98 10.90 6.42
N HIS A 117 -9.62 11.21 7.66
CA HIS A 117 -9.65 12.56 8.23
C HIS A 117 -8.22 13.06 8.41
N TRP A 118 -7.98 14.33 8.12
CA TRP A 118 -6.70 15.01 8.31
C TRP A 118 -6.95 16.44 8.80
N LYS A 119 -5.89 17.13 9.22
CA LYS A 119 -6.00 18.53 9.65
C LYS A 119 -6.61 19.39 8.54
N GLY A 120 -7.83 19.88 8.77
CA GLY A 120 -8.55 20.74 7.84
C GLY A 120 -9.54 20.04 6.90
N GLY A 121 -9.75 18.72 7.01
CA GLY A 121 -10.78 18.07 6.20
C GLY A 121 -10.90 16.56 6.35
N ARG A 122 -11.75 15.98 5.51
CA ARG A 122 -11.92 14.53 5.35
C ARG A 122 -12.27 14.19 3.90
N GLY A 123 -12.09 12.93 3.54
CA GLY A 123 -12.51 12.45 2.23
C GLY A 123 -12.43 10.94 2.08
N GLU A 124 -13.18 10.42 1.11
CA GLU A 124 -13.14 9.02 0.73
C GLU A 124 -11.89 8.71 -0.10
N ARG A 125 -11.27 7.57 0.15
CA ARG A 125 -10.13 7.05 -0.62
C ARG A 125 -10.32 5.57 -0.94
N ILE A 126 -9.85 5.16 -2.10
CA ILE A 126 -9.62 3.74 -2.40
C ILE A 126 -8.34 3.34 -1.65
N PRO A 127 -8.31 2.19 -0.97
CA PRO A 127 -7.09 1.65 -0.36
C PRO A 127 -5.94 1.58 -1.37
N SER A 128 -4.73 1.95 -0.96
CA SER A 128 -3.56 1.97 -1.85
C SER A 128 -3.19 0.56 -2.34
N TYR A 129 -3.56 -0.46 -1.55
CA TYR A 129 -3.31 -1.88 -1.80
C TYR A 129 -4.59 -2.66 -2.12
N ALA A 130 -5.60 -2.01 -2.72
CA ALA A 130 -6.80 -2.70 -3.18
C ALA A 130 -6.45 -3.72 -4.28
N THR A 131 -6.91 -4.96 -4.13
CA THR A 131 -6.66 -6.06 -5.10
C THR A 131 -7.68 -6.09 -6.23
N ARG A 132 -8.89 -5.57 -6.01
CA ARG A 132 -9.94 -5.45 -7.01
C ARG A 132 -10.73 -4.17 -6.83
N LEU A 133 -11.02 -3.50 -7.94
CA LEU A 133 -11.88 -2.33 -8.01
C LEU A 133 -13.09 -2.64 -8.90
N VAL A 134 -14.23 -2.08 -8.54
CA VAL A 134 -15.46 -2.15 -9.35
C VAL A 134 -15.91 -0.72 -9.62
N GLN A 135 -16.20 -0.44 -10.89
CA GLN A 135 -16.78 0.84 -11.30
C GLN A 135 -18.30 0.74 -11.25
N ASP A 136 -18.94 1.71 -10.61
CA ASP A 136 -20.40 1.85 -10.68
C ASP A 136 -20.82 2.36 -12.07
N ASP A 137 -21.80 1.71 -12.70
CA ASP A 137 -22.15 2.01 -14.09
C ASP A 137 -22.88 3.34 -14.30
N ILE A 138 -23.45 3.92 -13.25
CA ILE A 138 -24.21 5.17 -13.33
C ILE A 138 -23.31 6.34 -12.98
N THR A 139 -22.71 6.29 -11.79
CA THR A 139 -21.86 7.36 -11.23
C THR A 139 -20.45 7.34 -11.78
N LYS A 140 -20.01 6.21 -12.35
CA LYS A 140 -18.64 5.96 -12.83
C LYS A 140 -17.57 6.04 -11.74
N ILE A 141 -17.97 6.07 -10.46
CA ILE A 141 -17.08 6.07 -9.31
C ILE A 141 -16.59 4.64 -9.05
N PHE A 142 -15.30 4.50 -8.75
CA PHE A 142 -14.72 3.24 -8.35
C PHE A 142 -14.81 3.02 -6.84
N SER A 143 -15.04 1.77 -6.44
CA SER A 143 -14.92 1.29 -5.06
C SER A 143 -14.03 0.06 -5.02
N ALA A 144 -13.33 -0.14 -3.91
CA ALA A 144 -12.65 -1.41 -3.68
C ALA A 144 -13.67 -2.50 -3.40
N GLN A 145 -13.33 -3.73 -3.76
CA GLN A 145 -14.17 -4.88 -3.49
C GLN A 145 -13.41 -5.90 -2.64
N VAL A 146 -14.06 -6.42 -1.61
CA VAL A 146 -13.56 -7.55 -0.84
C VAL A 146 -13.45 -8.73 -1.78
N TRP A 147 -12.21 -9.10 -2.12
CA TRP A 147 -11.91 -10.15 -3.09
C TRP A 147 -11.32 -11.36 -2.38
N CYS A 148 -12.21 -12.29 -2.02
CA CYS A 148 -11.85 -13.57 -1.41
C CYS A 148 -12.73 -14.67 -2.02
N PRO A 149 -12.54 -15.02 -3.31
CA PRO A 149 -13.28 -16.12 -3.95
C PRO A 149 -12.96 -17.46 -3.27
N GLU A 150 -13.87 -18.43 -3.39
CA GLU A 150 -13.65 -19.83 -3.00
C GLU A 150 -12.55 -20.51 -3.83
#